data_AF-A0A2H1GBQ4-F1
#
_entry.id   AF-A0A2H1GBQ4-F1
#
_cell.length_a   1.000
_cell.length_b   1.000
_cell.length_c   1.000
_cell.angle_alpha   90.00
_cell.angle_beta   90.00
_cell.angle_gamma   90.00
#
_symmetry.space_group_name_H-M   'P 1'
#
loop_
_entity.id
_entity.type
_entity.pdbx_description
1 polymer ?
#
loop_
_entity_poly.entity_id
_entity_poly.type
_entity_poly.pdbx_seq_one_letter_code
_entity_poly.pdbx_strand_id
1 'polypeptide(L)'
;MLWRVSRHGSFARGFSNELGPAKHLIELQRSVFVGSPEFRDDGTEYVPDDGIDRPVYVGEPSRSIDHEWALLHWGRFFLLSEDEARSAWGKGFEQYWSPRQGGYVAALEVMHTLHCLDHIRKSLYPEHYSQDSPVHGTLHRDHCLDHIRQSVMCTADLTPIPSRFYPGIGDNYIDSDQPHTCRDWTKARFPDTRRASPLNDRDESLDAWRPLNKRAAGAALRLSACLLRGRQGALNTATYSILPTYSSQRKTRPWTGSGDPFTRKTTLLPVLSIQMMLSTSMNRRREPCVLTLLHKDGHTGRTWPSVKCLSTVPSRWTHNGTVYDDFAYLHGSIGKWCHHSASFLPWHRWTLHIWEASLREHCGFKGHVPYWDWTRDWMDIAASSIWDAESGFGGNGDPTGQVTVGNGTCVEDGPFANLRPIRYNNTYVAHCLSRGFADKPTLDRLLGKRFNPRSIGHIMRVDDYKDFNWEVEFHLHNAMHPAIGGDFRAMTAANDPIFFLHHAQLDHIWWQWQQQQPESRLGAYSGRHMVNSTDENASLQDVLMFGGLVENVPVWHAMDTENGKLCYRY
;
A
#
# COMPACT_ATOMS: atom_id res chain seq x y z
N MET A 1 34.87 -24.12 26.38
CA MET A 1 33.90 -23.35 25.57
C MET A 1 32.98 -24.38 24.90
N LEU A 2 31.81 -24.65 25.48
CA LEU A 2 30.83 -25.57 24.89
C LEU A 2 30.14 -24.85 23.74
N TRP A 3 30.36 -25.29 22.51
CA TRP A 3 29.64 -24.80 21.33
C TRP A 3 28.14 -25.03 21.55
N ARG A 4 27.39 -23.97 21.82
CA ARG A 4 25.92 -24.03 21.81
C ARG A 4 25.51 -24.34 20.37
N VAL A 5 25.13 -25.59 20.11
CA VAL A 5 24.39 -25.94 18.90
C VAL A 5 23.09 -25.13 18.95
N SER A 6 22.89 -24.26 17.96
CA SER A 6 21.67 -23.47 17.81
C SER A 6 20.45 -24.41 17.86
N ARG A 7 19.48 -24.11 18.72
CA ARG A 7 18.21 -24.84 18.80
C ARG A 7 17.38 -24.72 17.51
N HIS A 8 17.73 -23.77 16.64
CA HIS A 8 17.00 -23.47 15.41
C HIS A 8 17.66 -24.05 14.14
N GLY A 9 18.84 -24.65 14.25
CA GLY A 9 19.61 -25.16 13.10
C GLY A 9 20.68 -24.19 12.60
N SER A 10 21.21 -24.42 11.39
CA SER A 10 22.24 -23.58 10.77
C SER A 10 22.16 -23.56 9.25
N PHE A 11 22.79 -22.57 8.62
CA PHE A 11 22.88 -22.50 7.16
C PHE A 11 23.47 -23.79 6.55
N ALA A 12 24.48 -24.40 7.19
CA ALA A 12 25.12 -25.61 6.67
C ALA A 12 24.33 -26.93 6.90
N ARG A 13 23.37 -26.97 7.84
CA ARG A 13 22.68 -28.21 8.25
C ARG A 13 21.15 -28.15 8.14
N GLY A 14 20.65 -26.98 7.76
CA GLY A 14 19.24 -26.68 7.66
C GLY A 14 18.64 -26.14 8.96
N PHE A 15 17.49 -25.47 8.81
CA PHE A 15 16.72 -24.85 9.89
C PHE A 15 15.48 -25.68 10.25
N SER A 16 14.87 -25.45 11.42
CA SER A 16 13.75 -26.25 11.93
C SER A 16 12.51 -26.26 11.03
N ASN A 17 12.26 -25.16 10.31
CA ASN A 17 11.12 -24.97 9.41
C ASN A 17 11.37 -25.46 7.96
N GLU A 18 12.55 -25.99 7.67
CA GLU A 18 12.85 -26.55 6.35
C GLU A 18 12.41 -28.02 6.24
N LEU A 19 12.11 -28.45 5.02
CA LEU A 19 11.65 -29.80 4.71
C LEU A 19 12.67 -30.85 5.16
N GLY A 20 12.32 -31.61 6.20
CA GLY A 20 13.20 -32.59 6.86
C GLY A 20 13.93 -33.53 5.89
N PRO A 21 13.21 -34.22 4.97
CA PRO A 21 13.84 -35.10 3.98
C PRO A 21 14.84 -34.41 3.05
N ALA A 22 14.77 -33.10 2.84
CA ALA A 22 15.69 -32.38 1.94
C ALA A 22 16.98 -31.90 2.63
N LYS A 23 17.04 -31.91 3.96
CA LYS A 23 18.20 -31.35 4.71
C LYS A 23 19.52 -32.05 4.43
N HIS A 24 19.49 -33.34 4.13
CA HIS A 24 20.70 -34.10 3.80
C HIS A 24 21.29 -33.76 2.41
N LEU A 25 20.56 -33.01 1.60
CA LEU A 25 20.97 -32.55 0.27
C LEU A 25 21.63 -31.16 0.32
N ILE A 26 21.70 -30.53 1.50
CA ILE A 26 22.33 -29.22 1.66
C ILE A 26 23.84 -29.37 1.51
N GLU A 27 24.38 -28.77 0.46
CA GLU A 27 25.81 -28.60 0.26
C GLU A 27 26.14 -27.11 0.18
N LEU A 28 27.27 -26.71 0.76
CA LEU A 28 27.76 -25.34 0.67
C LEU A 28 28.79 -25.22 -0.45
N GLN A 29 28.67 -24.15 -1.23
CA GLN A 29 29.62 -23.79 -2.26
C GLN A 29 29.98 -22.31 -2.14
N ARG A 30 31.20 -21.96 -2.52
CA ARG A 30 31.61 -20.56 -2.67
C ARG A 30 31.30 -20.14 -4.11
N SER A 31 30.53 -19.08 -4.28
CA SER A 31 30.17 -18.54 -5.59
C SER A 31 30.49 -17.05 -5.62
N VAL A 32 31.15 -16.59 -6.68
CA VAL A 32 31.40 -15.16 -6.90
C VAL A 32 30.20 -14.62 -7.66
N PHE A 33 29.56 -13.58 -7.13
CA PHE A 33 28.52 -12.87 -7.87
C PHE A 33 29.18 -12.05 -8.97
N VAL A 34 28.46 -11.87 -10.07
CA VAL A 34 29.00 -11.30 -11.32
C VAL A 34 27.94 -10.43 -11.96
N GLY A 35 28.39 -9.43 -12.71
CA GLY A 35 27.52 -8.54 -13.48
C GLY A 35 27.37 -7.14 -12.89
N SER A 36 28.26 -6.73 -11.99
CA SER A 36 28.36 -5.34 -11.56
C SER A 36 28.63 -4.41 -12.76
N PRO A 37 27.92 -3.28 -12.87
CA PRO A 37 28.25 -2.26 -13.85
C PRO A 37 29.64 -1.66 -13.64
N GLU A 38 30.36 -1.44 -14.74
CA GLU A 38 31.60 -0.67 -14.82
C GLU A 38 31.40 0.58 -15.67
N PHE A 39 32.33 1.53 -15.55
CA PHE A 39 32.28 2.82 -16.26
C PHE A 39 33.56 3.03 -17.06
N ARG A 40 33.41 3.38 -18.34
CA ARG A 40 34.53 3.83 -19.20
C ARG A 40 35.02 5.21 -18.76
N ASP A 41 36.18 5.63 -19.26
CA ASP A 41 36.76 6.95 -18.96
C ASP A 41 35.87 8.14 -19.37
N ASP A 42 34.93 7.93 -20.30
CA ASP A 42 33.93 8.92 -20.73
C ASP A 42 32.64 8.91 -19.89
N GLY A 43 32.59 8.06 -18.86
CA GLY A 43 31.42 7.89 -17.98
C GLY A 43 30.37 6.91 -18.49
N THR A 44 30.57 6.27 -19.66
CA THR A 44 29.63 5.29 -20.19
C THR A 44 29.59 4.03 -19.35
N GLU A 45 28.41 3.70 -18.82
CA GLU A 45 28.14 2.47 -18.08
C GLU A 45 28.09 1.24 -19.02
N TYR A 46 28.68 0.12 -18.59
CA TYR A 46 28.60 -1.17 -19.27
C TYR A 46 28.77 -2.31 -18.26
N VAL A 47 28.29 -3.51 -18.56
CA VAL A 47 28.62 -4.71 -17.78
C VAL A 47 29.78 -5.43 -18.48
N PRO A 48 30.91 -5.69 -17.80
CA PRO A 48 32.04 -6.41 -18.39
C PRO A 48 31.65 -7.82 -18.83
N ASP A 49 32.09 -8.22 -20.03
CA ASP A 49 32.09 -9.61 -20.44
C ASP A 49 33.34 -10.28 -19.85
N ASP A 50 33.16 -11.25 -18.96
CA ASP A 50 34.26 -12.00 -18.37
C ASP A 50 34.75 -13.15 -19.26
N GLY A 51 34.18 -13.30 -20.46
CA GLY A 51 34.56 -14.30 -21.45
C GLY A 51 34.23 -15.73 -21.03
N ILE A 52 33.44 -15.90 -19.97
CA ILE A 52 32.99 -17.19 -19.46
C ILE A 52 31.63 -17.49 -20.08
N ASP A 53 31.57 -18.57 -20.87
CA ASP A 53 30.31 -19.09 -21.41
C ASP A 53 29.44 -19.63 -20.27
N ARG A 54 28.47 -18.84 -19.83
CA ARG A 54 27.52 -19.16 -18.75
C ARG A 54 26.10 -18.77 -19.15
N PRO A 55 25.08 -19.42 -18.57
CA PRO A 55 23.68 -19.06 -18.80
C PRO A 55 23.42 -17.57 -18.55
N VAL A 56 22.73 -16.94 -19.49
CA VAL A 56 22.37 -15.52 -19.44
C VAL A 56 20.94 -15.39 -18.94
N TYR A 57 20.75 -14.60 -17.88
CA TYR A 57 19.46 -14.40 -17.22
C TYR A 57 18.89 -12.98 -17.36
N VAL A 58 19.64 -12.03 -17.91
CA VAL A 58 19.24 -10.62 -18.03
C VAL A 58 19.61 -10.06 -19.41
N GLY A 59 18.94 -8.98 -19.83
CA GLY A 59 19.10 -8.36 -21.14
C GLY A 59 17.78 -8.19 -21.87
N GLU A 60 17.86 -7.86 -23.17
CA GLU A 60 16.71 -7.76 -24.06
C GLU A 60 15.92 -9.09 -24.11
N PRO A 61 14.57 -9.06 -24.06
CA PRO A 61 13.74 -10.25 -24.08
C PRO A 61 14.09 -11.20 -25.21
N SER A 62 14.41 -12.44 -24.86
CA SER A 62 14.76 -13.49 -25.83
C SER A 62 14.36 -14.86 -25.33
N ARG A 63 14.10 -15.77 -26.28
CA ARG A 63 13.73 -17.16 -25.98
C ARG A 63 14.81 -17.92 -25.22
N SER A 64 16.08 -17.58 -25.42
CA SER A 64 17.19 -18.19 -24.67
C SER A 64 17.16 -17.78 -23.21
N ILE A 65 16.99 -16.49 -22.90
CA ILE A 65 16.86 -16.01 -21.52
C ILE A 65 15.63 -16.65 -20.85
N ASP A 66 14.49 -16.69 -21.53
CA ASP A 66 13.27 -17.32 -20.99
C ASP A 66 13.46 -18.82 -20.70
N HIS A 67 14.25 -19.51 -21.53
CA HIS A 67 14.58 -20.91 -21.33
C HIS A 67 15.40 -21.12 -20.06
N GLU A 68 16.46 -20.34 -19.86
CA GLU A 68 17.30 -20.43 -18.67
C GLU A 68 16.50 -20.14 -17.38
N TRP A 69 15.60 -19.14 -17.41
CA TRP A 69 14.69 -18.88 -16.30
C TRP A 69 13.71 -20.03 -16.04
N ALA A 70 13.14 -20.61 -17.09
CA ALA A 70 12.26 -21.76 -16.94
C ALA A 70 12.99 -22.93 -16.27
N LEU A 71 14.26 -23.18 -16.62
CA LEU A 71 15.07 -24.20 -15.97
C LEU A 71 15.30 -23.93 -14.48
N LEU A 72 15.31 -22.67 -14.03
CA LEU A 72 15.48 -22.34 -12.61
C LEU A 72 14.27 -22.75 -11.75
N HIS A 73 13.05 -22.47 -12.18
CA HIS A 73 11.84 -22.73 -11.39
C HIS A 73 10.97 -23.89 -11.92
N TRP A 74 11.43 -24.62 -12.94
CA TRP A 74 10.76 -25.82 -13.43
C TRP A 74 10.67 -26.92 -12.36
N GLY A 75 9.54 -27.63 -12.33
CA GLY A 75 9.30 -28.69 -11.36
C GLY A 75 9.00 -28.18 -9.95
N ARG A 76 8.63 -26.90 -9.81
CA ARG A 76 8.39 -26.24 -8.52
C ARG A 76 7.38 -26.93 -7.62
N PHE A 77 6.40 -27.64 -8.17
CA PHE A 77 5.37 -28.29 -7.37
C PHE A 77 5.61 -29.79 -7.22
N PHE A 78 5.60 -30.29 -5.99
CA PHE A 78 5.70 -31.71 -5.65
C PHE A 78 4.71 -32.09 -4.56
N LEU A 79 4.42 -33.40 -4.45
CA LEU A 79 3.51 -33.95 -3.45
C LEU A 79 4.27 -34.40 -2.20
N LEU A 80 3.79 -33.95 -1.04
CA LEU A 80 4.21 -34.44 0.27
C LEU A 80 3.35 -35.62 0.71
N SER A 81 3.96 -36.58 1.42
CA SER A 81 3.20 -37.54 2.21
C SER A 81 2.46 -36.84 3.35
N GLU A 82 1.46 -37.51 3.93
CA GLU A 82 0.74 -36.95 5.09
C GLU A 82 1.67 -36.68 6.27
N ASP A 83 2.63 -37.58 6.53
CA ASP A 83 3.63 -37.39 7.60
C ASP A 83 4.59 -36.23 7.31
N GLU A 84 5.00 -36.05 6.05
CA GLU A 84 5.84 -34.92 5.64
C GLU A 84 5.07 -33.60 5.80
N ALA A 85 3.80 -33.54 5.39
CA ALA A 85 2.94 -32.36 5.53
C ALA A 85 2.67 -32.02 7.00
N ARG A 86 2.36 -33.03 7.82
CA ARG A 86 2.16 -32.89 9.27
C ARG A 86 3.41 -32.39 9.97
N SER A 87 4.57 -32.92 9.59
CA SER A 87 5.87 -32.50 10.14
C SER A 87 6.24 -31.08 9.73
N ALA A 88 5.98 -30.70 8.47
CA ALA A 88 6.32 -29.38 7.94
C ALA A 88 5.40 -28.25 8.46
N TRP A 89 4.09 -28.50 8.55
CA TRP A 89 3.10 -27.45 8.83
C TRP A 89 2.43 -27.55 10.20
N GLY A 90 2.57 -28.68 10.91
CA GLY A 90 2.05 -28.84 12.26
C GLY A 90 0.52 -28.92 12.32
N LYS A 91 -0.07 -28.33 13.37
CA LYS A 91 -1.51 -28.40 13.61
C LYS A 91 -2.27 -27.64 12.52
N GLY A 92 -3.26 -28.31 11.90
CA GLY A 92 -4.08 -27.73 10.83
C GLY A 92 -3.52 -27.97 9.42
N PHE A 93 -2.50 -28.81 9.27
CA PHE A 93 -1.91 -29.15 7.98
C PHE A 93 -2.94 -29.73 6.97
N GLU A 94 -4.03 -30.31 7.47
CA GLU A 94 -5.12 -30.89 6.68
C GLU A 94 -5.77 -29.87 5.72
N GLN A 95 -5.71 -28.56 6.06
CA GLN A 95 -6.24 -27.49 5.20
C GLN A 95 -5.47 -27.32 3.89
N TYR A 96 -4.24 -27.83 3.81
CA TYR A 96 -3.38 -27.73 2.61
C TYR A 96 -3.55 -28.93 1.67
N TRP A 97 -4.44 -29.87 1.98
CA TRP A 97 -4.76 -30.97 1.07
C TRP A 97 -5.43 -30.42 -0.19
N SER A 98 -4.93 -30.80 -1.37
CA SER A 98 -5.51 -30.41 -2.65
C SER A 98 -6.36 -31.56 -3.21
N PRO A 99 -7.70 -31.46 -3.20
CA PRO A 99 -8.56 -32.52 -3.72
C PRO A 99 -8.35 -32.76 -5.22
N ARG A 100 -8.06 -31.69 -5.98
CA ARG A 100 -7.81 -31.77 -7.43
C ARG A 100 -6.49 -32.44 -7.79
N GLN A 101 -5.49 -32.34 -6.92
CA GLN A 101 -4.17 -32.92 -7.15
C GLN A 101 -3.98 -34.26 -6.43
N GLY A 102 -4.94 -34.66 -5.59
CA GLY A 102 -4.89 -35.92 -4.84
C GLY A 102 -3.78 -35.98 -3.80
N GLY A 103 -3.36 -34.83 -3.25
CA GLY A 103 -2.19 -34.75 -2.37
C GLY A 103 -1.93 -33.37 -1.76
N TYR A 104 -0.96 -33.30 -0.85
CA TYR A 104 -0.42 -32.04 -0.32
C TYR A 104 0.60 -31.47 -1.30
N VAL A 105 0.24 -30.40 -2.01
CA VAL A 105 1.14 -29.75 -2.97
C VAL A 105 2.04 -28.78 -2.23
N ALA A 106 3.35 -28.91 -2.42
CA ALA A 106 4.35 -28.00 -1.88
C ALA A 106 5.29 -27.51 -2.99
N ALA A 107 5.94 -26.38 -2.72
CA ALA A 107 7.08 -25.88 -3.47
C ALA A 107 8.22 -25.55 -2.51
N LEU A 108 9.46 -25.66 -2.99
CA LEU A 108 10.60 -25.13 -2.24
C LEU A 108 10.61 -23.61 -2.37
N GLU A 109 10.87 -22.92 -1.26
CA GLU A 109 10.92 -21.46 -1.19
C GLU A 109 11.82 -20.85 -2.28
N VAL A 110 13.03 -21.39 -2.47
CA VAL A 110 13.96 -20.92 -3.53
C VAL A 110 13.33 -20.94 -4.93
N MET A 111 12.51 -21.94 -5.24
CA MET A 111 11.86 -22.05 -6.55
C MET A 111 10.68 -21.09 -6.68
N HIS A 112 9.95 -20.85 -5.58
CA HIS A 112 8.88 -19.85 -5.56
C HIS A 112 9.44 -18.43 -5.68
N THR A 113 10.52 -18.11 -4.97
CA THR A 113 11.23 -16.83 -5.07
C THR A 113 11.78 -16.60 -6.48
N LEU A 114 12.37 -17.63 -7.12
CA LEU A 114 12.85 -17.54 -8.50
C LEU A 114 11.71 -17.39 -9.52
N HIS A 115 10.58 -18.08 -9.32
CA HIS A 115 9.35 -17.87 -10.11
C HIS A 115 8.85 -16.41 -9.99
N CYS A 116 8.80 -15.90 -8.76
CA CYS A 116 8.42 -14.51 -8.50
C CYS A 116 9.37 -13.53 -9.20
N LEU A 117 10.68 -13.76 -9.12
CA LEU A 117 11.69 -12.91 -9.74
C LEU A 117 11.60 -12.93 -11.28
N ASP A 118 11.36 -14.10 -11.89
CA ASP A 118 11.13 -14.23 -13.33
C ASP A 118 9.89 -13.42 -13.78
N HIS A 119 8.81 -13.47 -13.00
CA HIS A 119 7.61 -12.68 -13.28
C HIS A 119 7.87 -11.17 -13.20
N ILE A 120 8.67 -10.72 -12.21
CA ILE A 120 9.07 -9.31 -12.12
C ILE A 120 9.94 -8.92 -13.31
N ARG A 121 10.94 -9.74 -13.67
CA ARG A 121 11.78 -9.52 -14.86
C ARG A 121 10.94 -9.34 -16.11
N LYS A 122 9.98 -10.24 -16.38
CA LYS A 122 9.07 -10.16 -17.54
C LYS A 122 8.21 -8.90 -17.50
N SER A 123 7.81 -8.44 -16.32
CA SER A 123 7.01 -7.22 -16.17
C SER A 123 7.73 -5.92 -16.56
N LEU A 124 9.08 -5.94 -16.65
CA LEU A 124 9.88 -4.82 -17.14
C LEU A 124 9.76 -4.63 -18.66
N TYR A 125 9.24 -5.63 -19.39
CA TYR A 125 9.09 -5.60 -20.85
C TYR A 125 7.64 -5.92 -21.27
N PRO A 126 6.67 -5.04 -20.94
CA PRO A 126 5.25 -5.27 -21.20
C PRO A 126 4.92 -5.39 -22.69
N GLU A 127 5.72 -4.77 -23.57
CA GLU A 127 5.60 -4.86 -25.03
C GLU A 127 5.91 -6.27 -25.56
N HIS A 128 6.74 -7.05 -24.84
CA HIS A 128 7.15 -8.39 -25.22
C HIS A 128 6.36 -9.48 -24.48
N TYR A 129 6.08 -9.27 -23.19
CA TYR A 129 5.35 -10.23 -22.36
C TYR A 129 3.94 -9.71 -22.07
N SER A 130 2.95 -10.31 -22.74
CA SER A 130 1.54 -10.01 -22.49
C SER A 130 1.19 -10.17 -21.00
N GLN A 131 0.43 -9.21 -20.49
CA GLN A 131 0.00 -9.13 -19.10
C GLN A 131 -1.35 -9.84 -18.86
N ASP A 132 -1.86 -10.64 -19.81
CA ASP A 132 -3.21 -11.20 -19.80
C ASP A 132 -3.42 -12.37 -18.81
N SER A 133 -2.51 -12.57 -17.85
CA SER A 133 -2.65 -13.62 -16.84
C SER A 133 -3.61 -13.20 -15.73
N PRO A 134 -4.73 -13.91 -15.51
CA PRO A 134 -5.68 -13.59 -14.44
C PRO A 134 -5.09 -13.81 -13.02
N VAL A 135 -3.96 -14.50 -12.93
CA VAL A 135 -3.30 -14.85 -11.65
C VAL A 135 -2.09 -13.94 -11.38
N HIS A 136 -1.40 -13.45 -12.41
CA HIS A 136 -0.15 -12.67 -12.29
C HIS A 136 -0.33 -11.17 -12.59
N GLY A 137 -1.51 -10.64 -12.28
CA GLY A 137 -1.77 -9.20 -12.30
C GLY A 137 -0.99 -8.45 -11.20
N THR A 138 -1.22 -7.14 -11.08
CA THR A 138 -0.47 -6.24 -10.17
C THR A 138 -0.35 -6.78 -8.74
N LEU A 139 -1.45 -7.23 -8.11
CA LEU A 139 -1.41 -7.69 -6.72
C LEU A 139 -0.47 -8.88 -6.51
N HIS A 140 -0.40 -9.76 -7.50
CA HIS A 140 0.51 -10.90 -7.45
C HIS A 140 1.96 -10.42 -7.61
N ARG A 141 2.22 -9.39 -8.43
CA ARG A 141 3.55 -8.76 -8.55
C ARG A 141 3.97 -8.05 -7.26
N ASP A 142 3.07 -7.35 -6.60
CA ASP A 142 3.35 -6.71 -5.30
C ASP A 142 3.68 -7.77 -4.24
N HIS A 143 2.93 -8.88 -4.23
CA HIS A 143 3.23 -10.05 -3.41
C HIS A 143 4.60 -10.66 -3.77
N CYS A 144 4.94 -10.81 -5.06
CA CYS A 144 6.24 -11.29 -5.50
C CYS A 144 7.38 -10.41 -4.98
N LEU A 145 7.26 -9.08 -5.12
CA LEU A 145 8.27 -8.13 -4.64
C LEU A 145 8.43 -8.19 -3.12
N ASP A 146 7.32 -8.20 -2.37
CA ASP A 146 7.39 -8.27 -0.91
C ASP A 146 7.93 -9.64 -0.45
N HIS A 147 7.57 -10.73 -1.14
CA HIS A 147 8.10 -12.05 -0.86
C HIS A 147 9.62 -12.14 -1.12
N ILE A 148 10.11 -11.62 -2.24
CA ILE A 148 11.56 -11.54 -2.53
C ILE A 148 12.28 -10.74 -1.45
N ARG A 149 11.75 -9.57 -1.06
CA ARG A 149 12.30 -8.73 0.03
C ARG A 149 12.39 -9.53 1.34
N GLN A 150 11.31 -10.18 1.75
CA GLN A 150 11.27 -11.00 2.96
C GLN A 150 12.28 -12.15 2.89
N SER A 151 12.39 -12.82 1.75
CA SER A 151 13.33 -13.93 1.52
C SER A 151 14.79 -13.46 1.69
N VAL A 152 15.16 -12.33 1.06
CA VAL A 152 16.50 -11.73 1.18
C VAL A 152 16.82 -11.36 2.63
N MET A 153 15.87 -10.73 3.34
CA MET A 153 16.05 -10.37 4.76
C MET A 153 16.12 -11.59 5.67
N CYS A 154 15.43 -12.68 5.32
CA CYS A 154 15.44 -13.92 6.09
C CYS A 154 16.78 -14.66 5.99
N THR A 155 17.45 -14.59 4.84
CA THR A 155 18.75 -15.26 4.62
C THR A 155 19.95 -14.36 4.91
N ALA A 156 19.75 -13.04 4.91
CA ALA A 156 20.72 -11.96 5.20
C ALA A 156 22.19 -12.37 5.03
N ASP A 157 22.75 -12.09 3.85
CA ASP A 157 24.18 -12.24 3.61
C ASP A 157 24.93 -11.01 4.15
N LEU A 158 25.89 -11.24 5.05
CA LEU A 158 26.70 -10.19 5.69
C LEU A 158 28.05 -9.97 4.99
N THR A 159 28.23 -10.51 3.78
CA THR A 159 29.42 -10.27 2.96
C THR A 159 29.55 -8.76 2.67
N PRO A 160 30.65 -8.11 3.11
CA PRO A 160 30.82 -6.69 2.90
C PRO A 160 31.05 -6.40 1.41
N ILE A 161 30.36 -5.38 0.91
CA ILE A 161 30.50 -4.95 -0.48
C ILE A 161 31.32 -3.66 -0.52
N PRO A 162 32.52 -3.65 -1.15
CA PRO A 162 33.35 -2.47 -1.22
C PRO A 162 32.81 -1.44 -2.23
N SER A 163 33.25 -0.19 -2.07
CA SER A 163 33.09 0.85 -3.09
C SER A 163 34.42 1.09 -3.80
N ARG A 164 34.42 1.20 -5.12
CA ARG A 164 35.60 1.45 -5.96
C ARG A 164 35.45 2.79 -6.69
N PHE A 165 36.52 3.58 -6.75
CA PHE A 165 36.54 4.84 -7.50
C PHE A 165 36.62 4.60 -9.01
N TYR A 166 35.77 5.27 -9.77
CA TYR A 166 35.74 5.22 -11.24
C TYR A 166 36.04 6.61 -11.83
N PRO A 167 37.20 6.81 -12.50
CA PRO A 167 37.58 8.11 -13.05
C PRO A 167 36.54 8.72 -14.00
N GLY A 168 35.89 7.90 -14.82
CA GLY A 168 34.92 8.38 -15.82
C GLY A 168 33.65 9.03 -15.25
N ILE A 169 33.30 8.73 -13.99
CA ILE A 169 32.18 9.38 -13.29
C ILE A 169 32.65 10.30 -12.15
N GLY A 170 33.95 10.31 -11.85
CA GLY A 170 34.54 11.13 -10.79
C GLY A 170 34.08 10.78 -9.37
N ASP A 171 33.53 9.58 -9.16
CA ASP A 171 32.95 9.13 -7.89
C ASP A 171 33.19 7.63 -7.65
N ASN A 172 32.87 7.16 -6.44
CA ASN A 172 32.86 5.76 -6.09
C ASN A 172 31.55 5.07 -6.51
N TYR A 173 31.65 3.83 -7.00
CA TYR A 173 30.50 2.96 -7.22
C TYR A 173 30.67 1.63 -6.48
N ILE A 174 29.57 0.95 -6.20
CA ILE A 174 29.55 -0.31 -5.43
C ILE A 174 30.04 -1.47 -6.32
N ASP A 175 31.02 -2.21 -5.82
CA ASP A 175 31.56 -3.40 -6.48
C ASP A 175 30.93 -4.66 -5.86
N SER A 176 29.79 -5.06 -6.41
CA SER A 176 29.02 -6.20 -5.94
C SER A 176 29.53 -7.57 -6.39
N ASP A 177 30.62 -7.64 -7.16
CA ASP A 177 31.19 -8.90 -7.66
C ASP A 177 32.06 -9.58 -6.58
N GLN A 178 31.42 -9.91 -5.45
CA GLN A 178 32.08 -10.44 -4.27
C GLN A 178 31.87 -11.96 -4.11
N PRO A 179 32.76 -12.65 -3.40
CA PRO A 179 32.59 -14.07 -3.10
C PRO A 179 31.61 -14.31 -1.95
N HIS A 180 30.56 -15.09 -2.21
CA HIS A 180 29.51 -15.46 -1.26
C HIS A 180 29.57 -16.94 -0.89
N THR A 181 29.00 -17.30 0.26
CA THR A 181 28.78 -18.71 0.64
C THR A 181 27.32 -19.08 0.37
N CYS A 182 27.10 -19.92 -0.63
CA CYS A 182 25.77 -20.29 -1.11
C CYS A 182 25.45 -21.75 -0.78
N ARG A 183 24.15 -22.07 -0.69
CA ARG A 183 23.69 -23.46 -0.74
C ARG A 183 23.53 -23.89 -2.19
N ASP A 184 24.10 -25.03 -2.55
CA ASP A 184 23.72 -25.72 -3.78
C ASP A 184 22.36 -26.39 -3.57
N TRP A 185 21.32 -25.76 -4.11
CA TRP A 185 19.94 -26.25 -4.05
C TRP A 185 19.57 -27.08 -5.28
N THR A 186 20.44 -27.17 -6.29
CA THR A 186 20.14 -27.92 -7.53
C THR A 186 20.00 -29.42 -7.28
N LYS A 187 20.77 -29.94 -6.31
CA LYS A 187 20.67 -31.33 -5.82
C LYS A 187 19.40 -31.62 -5.02
N ALA A 188 18.78 -30.58 -4.45
CA ALA A 188 17.52 -30.68 -3.71
C ALA A 188 16.28 -30.73 -4.63
N ARG A 189 16.46 -30.57 -5.94
CA ARG A 189 15.39 -30.75 -6.92
C ARG A 189 15.03 -32.23 -6.95
N PHE A 190 13.87 -32.60 -6.40
CA PHE A 190 13.36 -33.98 -6.38
C PHE A 190 13.37 -34.57 -7.80
N PRO A 191 14.33 -35.43 -8.16
CA PRO A 191 14.45 -35.94 -9.54
C PRO A 191 13.48 -37.10 -9.81
N ASP A 192 12.82 -37.61 -8.77
CA ASP A 192 11.87 -38.71 -8.88
C ASP A 192 10.51 -38.18 -9.36
N THR A 193 10.21 -38.42 -10.63
CA THR A 193 8.94 -38.04 -11.29
C THR A 193 7.70 -38.56 -10.55
N ARG A 194 7.85 -39.54 -9.65
CA ARG A 194 6.76 -40.07 -8.80
C ARG A 194 6.19 -39.06 -7.81
N ARG A 195 6.93 -37.99 -7.46
CA ARG A 195 6.47 -36.93 -6.55
C ARG A 195 6.06 -35.65 -7.28
N ALA A 196 6.29 -35.55 -8.59
CA ALA A 196 5.98 -34.35 -9.35
C ALA A 196 4.47 -34.08 -9.35
N SER A 197 4.07 -32.83 -9.08
CA SER A 197 2.67 -32.44 -9.17
C SER A 197 2.25 -32.27 -10.63
N PRO A 198 1.02 -32.68 -11.02
CA PRO A 198 0.44 -32.38 -12.33
C PRO A 198 0.32 -30.88 -12.65
N LEU A 199 0.53 -29.99 -11.67
CA LEU A 199 0.60 -28.54 -11.91
C LEU A 199 1.82 -28.11 -12.72
N ASN A 200 2.89 -28.92 -12.75
CA ASN A 200 4.10 -28.60 -13.50
C ASN A 200 3.90 -28.68 -15.03
N ASP A 201 2.87 -29.39 -15.51
CA ASP A 201 2.57 -29.55 -16.94
C ASP A 201 1.87 -28.34 -17.59
N ARG A 202 1.58 -27.28 -16.82
CA ARG A 202 0.92 -26.05 -17.32
C ARG A 202 1.87 -24.87 -17.54
N ASP A 203 3.18 -25.10 -17.48
CA ASP A 203 4.17 -24.06 -17.77
C ASP A 203 4.37 -23.96 -19.29
N GLU A 204 3.60 -23.08 -19.93
CA GLU A 204 3.56 -22.89 -21.39
C GLU A 204 4.93 -22.56 -21.99
N SER A 205 5.88 -22.09 -21.17
CA SER A 205 7.24 -21.72 -21.59
C SER A 205 8.09 -22.90 -22.08
N LEU A 206 7.76 -24.14 -21.72
CA LEU A 206 8.49 -25.35 -22.12
C LEU A 206 7.77 -26.19 -23.19
N ASP A 207 6.49 -25.92 -23.46
CA ASP A 207 5.71 -26.66 -24.45
C ASP A 207 6.20 -26.43 -25.90
N ALA A 208 6.78 -25.25 -26.16
CA ALA A 208 7.36 -24.90 -27.47
C ALA A 208 8.63 -25.70 -27.85
N TRP A 209 9.24 -26.43 -26.91
CA TRP A 209 10.50 -27.17 -27.12
C TRP A 209 10.42 -28.68 -26.83
N ARG A 210 9.21 -29.23 -26.66
CA ARG A 210 8.98 -30.69 -26.55
C ARG A 210 9.55 -31.56 -27.70
N PRO A 211 9.98 -31.09 -28.90
CA PRO A 211 10.54 -32.00 -29.90
C PRO A 211 11.97 -32.51 -29.62
N LEU A 212 12.75 -31.94 -28.68
CA LEU A 212 14.16 -32.35 -28.51
C LEU A 212 14.39 -33.40 -27.40
N ASN A 213 13.63 -33.37 -26.30
CA ASN A 213 13.82 -34.35 -25.21
C ASN A 213 13.20 -35.74 -25.47
N LYS A 214 12.33 -35.89 -26.47
CA LYS A 214 11.88 -37.23 -26.90
C LYS A 214 12.98 -38.04 -27.61
N ARG A 215 13.99 -37.38 -28.21
CA ARG A 215 15.14 -38.09 -28.80
C ARG A 215 16.17 -38.49 -27.75
N ALA A 216 16.40 -37.66 -26.73
CA ALA A 216 17.29 -38.01 -25.62
C ALA A 216 16.72 -39.14 -24.73
N ALA A 217 15.42 -39.09 -24.40
CA ALA A 217 14.75 -40.17 -23.67
C ALA A 217 14.57 -41.46 -24.51
N GLY A 218 14.35 -41.32 -25.83
CA GLY A 218 14.19 -42.45 -26.75
C GLY A 218 15.49 -43.19 -27.09
N ALA A 219 16.64 -42.51 -27.02
CA ALA A 219 17.95 -43.13 -27.24
C ALA A 219 18.43 -43.95 -26.01
N ALA A 220 18.10 -43.50 -24.79
CA ALA A 220 18.42 -44.23 -23.55
C ALA A 220 17.56 -45.50 -23.38
N LEU A 221 16.31 -45.51 -23.87
CA LEU A 221 15.40 -46.66 -23.76
C LEU A 221 15.61 -47.75 -24.84
N ARG A 222 16.40 -47.50 -25.90
CA ARG A 222 16.73 -48.52 -26.92
C ARG A 222 18.03 -49.28 -26.65
N LEU A 223 18.88 -48.80 -25.76
CA LEU A 223 20.11 -49.50 -25.34
C LEU A 223 19.89 -50.48 -24.17
N SER A 224 18.81 -50.34 -23.40
CA SER A 224 18.46 -51.29 -22.31
C SER A 224 17.52 -52.43 -22.74
N ALA A 225 16.87 -52.33 -23.91
CA ALA A 225 15.97 -53.38 -24.42
C ALA A 225 16.69 -54.53 -25.14
N CYS A 226 18.02 -54.47 -25.31
CA CYS A 226 18.83 -55.54 -25.92
C CYS A 226 19.43 -56.53 -24.90
N LEU A 227 19.25 -56.32 -23.59
CA LEU A 227 19.92 -57.12 -22.55
C LEU A 227 19.00 -57.86 -21.56
N LEU A 228 17.68 -57.81 -21.71
CA LEU A 228 16.75 -58.51 -20.80
C LEU A 228 15.64 -59.32 -21.50
N ARG A 229 15.88 -59.78 -22.74
CA ARG A 229 15.24 -61.02 -23.23
C ARG A 229 16.09 -62.21 -22.81
N GLY A 230 15.89 -62.67 -21.59
CA GLY A 230 16.54 -63.89 -21.12
C GLY A 230 16.45 -64.11 -19.62
N ARG A 231 15.26 -64.41 -19.10
CA ARG A 231 15.01 -65.59 -18.23
C ARG A 231 13.62 -65.54 -17.60
N GLN A 232 12.93 -66.66 -17.77
CA GLN A 232 11.66 -67.06 -17.15
C GLN A 232 11.80 -67.27 -15.63
N GLY A 233 10.66 -67.27 -14.92
CA GLY A 233 10.54 -68.04 -13.66
C GLY A 233 9.54 -67.55 -12.62
N ALA A 234 8.26 -67.88 -12.84
CA ALA A 234 7.22 -68.32 -11.90
C ALA A 234 7.39 -68.12 -10.36
N LEU A 235 6.37 -67.59 -9.66
CA LEU A 235 5.40 -68.32 -8.81
C LEU A 235 4.55 -67.40 -7.90
N ASN A 236 3.32 -67.88 -7.65
CA ASN A 236 2.17 -67.28 -6.96
C ASN A 236 2.15 -67.53 -5.42
N THR A 237 1.14 -66.91 -4.79
CA THR A 237 0.46 -67.22 -3.49
C THR A 237 1.05 -66.53 -2.23
N ALA A 238 0.31 -66.07 -1.22
CA ALA A 238 -1.06 -66.35 -0.76
C ALA A 238 -1.65 -65.19 0.09
N THR A 239 -2.97 -65.19 0.19
CA THR A 239 -3.90 -64.46 1.10
C THR A 239 -3.86 -64.94 2.56
N TYR A 240 -4.28 -64.12 3.54
CA TYR A 240 -5.39 -64.43 4.49
C TYR A 240 -5.69 -63.27 5.48
N SER A 241 -6.99 -63.16 5.78
CA SER A 241 -7.72 -62.22 6.67
C SER A 241 -7.59 -62.54 8.17
N ILE A 242 -8.07 -61.65 9.06
CA ILE A 242 -9.00 -61.93 10.20
C ILE A 242 -9.20 -60.67 11.10
N LEU A 243 -10.46 -60.38 11.45
CA LEU A 243 -11.05 -59.41 12.42
C LEU A 243 -11.16 -60.06 13.84
N PRO A 244 -11.91 -59.60 14.89
CA PRO A 244 -12.58 -58.31 15.23
C PRO A 244 -12.48 -57.85 16.73
N THR A 245 -12.97 -56.61 16.99
CA THR A 245 -13.80 -56.09 18.14
C THR A 245 -13.46 -56.32 19.63
N TYR A 246 -13.63 -55.26 20.47
CA TYR A 246 -14.65 -55.18 21.55
C TYR A 246 -14.80 -53.77 22.18
N SER A 247 -15.93 -53.55 22.86
CA SER A 247 -16.53 -52.27 23.33
C SER A 247 -16.58 -52.08 24.87
N SER A 248 -16.89 -50.84 25.33
CA SER A 248 -17.78 -50.42 26.47
C SER A 248 -17.24 -49.12 27.11
N GLN A 249 -17.93 -47.96 27.23
CA GLN A 249 -19.18 -47.49 27.89
C GLN A 249 -19.03 -46.89 29.31
N ARG A 250 -19.40 -45.58 29.43
CA ARG A 250 -20.16 -44.86 30.50
C ARG A 250 -19.45 -44.52 31.85
N LYS A 251 -19.72 -43.45 32.64
CA LYS A 251 -20.71 -42.32 32.67
C LYS A 251 -20.35 -41.30 33.80
N THR A 252 -20.72 -40.01 33.62
CA THR A 252 -21.30 -38.98 34.57
C THR A 252 -20.55 -38.52 35.84
N ARG A 253 -20.77 -37.34 36.48
CA ARG A 253 -21.12 -35.89 36.26
C ARG A 253 -21.21 -35.23 37.69
N PRO A 254 -21.47 -33.91 37.91
CA PRO A 254 -20.83 -33.07 38.94
C PRO A 254 -21.73 -32.63 40.12
N TRP A 255 -21.19 -31.82 41.04
CA TRP A 255 -21.85 -31.23 42.22
C TRP A 255 -21.95 -29.69 42.16
N THR A 256 -23.00 -29.12 42.78
CA THR A 256 -23.42 -27.70 42.79
C THR A 256 -23.92 -27.28 44.19
N GLY A 257 -24.02 -25.96 44.44
CA GLY A 257 -24.87 -25.29 45.45
C GLY A 257 -24.12 -24.65 46.63
N SER A 258 -24.50 -23.53 47.26
CA SER A 258 -25.62 -22.56 47.13
C SER A 258 -25.55 -21.55 48.32
N GLY A 259 -26.12 -20.33 48.21
CA GLY A 259 -26.54 -19.54 49.40
C GLY A 259 -26.68 -18.01 49.21
N ASP A 260 -27.86 -17.47 49.50
CA ASP A 260 -28.37 -16.06 49.45
C ASP A 260 -29.35 -15.89 50.66
N PRO A 261 -30.12 -14.81 50.93
CA PRO A 261 -29.90 -13.35 51.09
C PRO A 261 -30.45 -12.78 52.44
N PHE A 262 -30.35 -11.47 52.75
CA PHE A 262 -31.26 -10.76 53.71
C PHE A 262 -31.36 -9.23 53.48
N THR A 263 -32.57 -8.69 53.75
CA THR A 263 -33.08 -7.32 53.49
C THR A 263 -33.27 -6.45 54.76
N ARG A 264 -33.18 -5.09 54.69
CA ARG A 264 -34.23 -4.07 55.01
C ARG A 264 -33.74 -2.63 55.35
N LYS A 265 -34.64 -1.68 54.99
CA LYS A 265 -34.85 -0.22 55.23
C LYS A 265 -34.43 0.31 56.64
N THR A 266 -34.16 1.60 56.94
CA THR A 266 -35.02 2.82 56.80
C THR A 266 -34.27 4.11 57.28
N THR A 267 -34.74 5.26 56.80
CA THR A 267 -34.54 6.73 57.00
C THR A 267 -34.04 7.34 58.35
N LEU A 268 -33.24 8.44 58.30
CA LEU A 268 -33.43 9.76 58.99
C LEU A 268 -32.25 10.75 58.75
N LEU A 269 -32.56 12.01 58.42
CA LEU A 269 -31.73 13.24 58.46
C LEU A 269 -32.06 14.02 59.77
N PRO A 270 -31.40 15.13 60.17
CA PRO A 270 -30.16 15.80 59.72
C PRO A 270 -29.18 16.21 60.87
N VAL A 271 -28.04 16.83 60.51
CA VAL A 271 -27.39 18.05 61.09
C VAL A 271 -25.85 17.96 61.08
N LEU A 272 -25.29 18.78 60.16
CA LEU A 272 -23.99 19.44 60.07
C LEU A 272 -22.69 18.73 60.51
N SER A 273 -21.78 18.53 59.54
CA SER A 273 -20.54 19.33 59.42
C SER A 273 -19.79 19.08 58.10
N ILE A 274 -19.66 20.16 57.32
CA ILE A 274 -18.62 20.55 56.34
C ILE A 274 -17.78 19.43 55.68
N GLN A 275 -18.07 19.16 54.40
CA GLN A 275 -17.04 18.85 53.40
C GLN A 275 -17.55 19.24 52.01
N MET A 276 -16.90 20.25 51.40
CA MET A 276 -17.12 20.64 50.01
C MET A 276 -16.79 19.46 49.10
N MET A 277 -17.80 18.92 48.42
CA MET A 277 -17.60 18.01 47.28
C MET A 277 -17.63 18.78 45.97
N LEU A 278 -16.62 18.47 45.17
CA LEU A 278 -16.50 18.70 43.74
C LEU A 278 -17.79 18.32 43.02
N SER A 279 -18.41 19.30 42.35
CA SER A 279 -19.35 19.07 41.26
C SER A 279 -18.99 20.04 40.14
N THR A 280 -18.31 19.54 39.12
CA THR A 280 -18.06 20.21 37.85
C THR A 280 -19.33 20.24 37.03
N SER A 281 -20.27 21.12 37.39
CA SER A 281 -21.32 21.57 36.46
C SER A 281 -20.82 22.80 35.72
N MET A 282 -20.04 22.60 34.65
CA MET A 282 -19.89 23.63 33.62
C MET A 282 -21.16 23.61 32.75
N ASN A 283 -22.16 24.37 33.19
CA ASN A 283 -23.22 24.86 32.32
C ASN A 283 -22.59 25.78 31.26
N ARG A 284 -22.07 25.19 30.17
CA ARG A 284 -21.85 25.94 28.92
C ARG A 284 -23.23 26.10 28.27
N ARG A 285 -23.69 27.34 28.13
CA ARG A 285 -24.85 27.68 27.30
C ARG A 285 -24.57 27.12 25.90
N ARG A 286 -25.32 26.09 25.51
CA ARG A 286 -25.27 25.49 24.17
C ARG A 286 -26.25 26.26 23.31
N GLU A 287 -25.77 26.98 22.30
CA GLU A 287 -26.63 27.31 21.17
C GLU A 287 -26.93 26.01 20.43
N PRO A 288 -28.18 25.76 20.00
CA PRO A 288 -28.54 24.50 19.36
C PRO A 288 -27.89 24.41 17.98
N CYS A 289 -26.94 23.49 17.84
CA CYS A 289 -26.33 23.12 16.57
C CYS A 289 -27.42 22.56 15.63
N VAL A 290 -27.57 23.15 14.44
CA VAL A 290 -28.37 22.58 13.35
C VAL A 290 -27.46 21.64 12.57
N LEU A 291 -27.54 20.34 12.88
CA LEU A 291 -26.79 19.29 12.20
C LEU A 291 -27.24 19.16 10.74
N THR A 292 -26.40 19.56 9.79
CA THR A 292 -26.63 19.35 8.35
C THR A 292 -25.73 18.25 7.78
N LEU A 293 -26.28 17.44 6.86
CA LEU A 293 -25.59 16.41 6.09
C LEU A 293 -24.94 17.02 4.84
N LEU A 294 -23.71 16.63 4.54
CA LEU A 294 -23.03 17.04 3.32
C LEU A 294 -23.43 16.09 2.18
N HIS A 295 -24.37 16.52 1.33
CA HIS A 295 -24.87 15.68 0.25
C HIS A 295 -23.95 15.64 -0.98
N LYS A 296 -23.91 14.44 -1.54
CA LYS A 296 -23.05 13.88 -2.59
C LYS A 296 -23.16 14.48 -3.99
N ASP A 297 -24.28 15.08 -4.36
CA ASP A 297 -24.57 15.42 -5.75
C ASP A 297 -25.11 16.85 -5.84
N GLY A 298 -24.46 17.66 -6.67
CA GLY A 298 -24.67 19.10 -6.86
C GLY A 298 -26.02 19.52 -7.47
N HIS A 299 -27.14 19.07 -6.92
CA HIS A 299 -28.47 19.46 -7.37
C HIS A 299 -29.29 20.26 -6.36
N THR A 300 -28.88 20.34 -5.10
CA THR A 300 -29.48 21.27 -4.13
C THR A 300 -28.42 22.19 -3.53
N GLY A 301 -28.00 23.18 -4.32
CA GLY A 301 -27.15 24.30 -3.89
C GLY A 301 -25.75 24.26 -4.48
N ARG A 302 -25.60 24.58 -5.77
CA ARG A 302 -24.30 24.70 -6.45
C ARG A 302 -23.39 25.65 -5.64
N THR A 303 -22.20 25.20 -5.27
CA THR A 303 -21.21 26.00 -4.53
C THR A 303 -20.39 26.90 -5.45
N TRP A 304 -20.13 26.44 -6.67
CA TRP A 304 -19.31 27.18 -7.65
C TRP A 304 -19.76 28.63 -7.92
N PRO A 305 -21.06 29.03 -7.90
CA PRO A 305 -21.44 30.43 -8.08
C PRO A 305 -20.90 31.32 -6.96
N SER A 306 -20.91 30.83 -5.72
CA SER A 306 -20.34 31.55 -4.57
C SER A 306 -18.82 31.61 -4.65
N VAL A 307 -18.16 30.56 -5.16
CA VAL A 307 -16.70 30.58 -5.40
C VAL A 307 -16.33 31.62 -6.45
N LYS A 308 -17.06 31.69 -7.58
CA LYS A 308 -16.87 32.73 -8.60
C LYS A 308 -17.11 34.13 -8.08
N CYS A 309 -18.10 34.31 -7.20
CA CYS A 309 -18.30 35.58 -6.51
C CYS A 309 -17.06 35.91 -5.66
N LEU A 310 -16.56 34.97 -4.87
CA LEU A 310 -15.42 35.18 -3.98
C LEU A 310 -14.14 35.60 -4.74
N SER A 311 -13.95 35.06 -5.96
CA SER A 311 -12.86 35.46 -6.87
C SER A 311 -13.03 36.84 -7.50
N THR A 312 -14.03 37.61 -7.09
CA THR A 312 -14.21 39.03 -7.48
C THR A 312 -14.21 39.98 -6.28
N VAL A 313 -14.26 39.45 -5.06
CA VAL A 313 -14.30 40.25 -3.83
C VAL A 313 -12.87 40.67 -3.50
N PRO A 314 -12.55 41.97 -3.45
CA PRO A 314 -11.20 42.42 -3.14
C PRO A 314 -10.73 41.95 -1.76
N SER A 315 -9.50 41.45 -1.69
CA SER A 315 -8.88 41.08 -0.41
C SER A 315 -8.52 42.32 0.41
N ARG A 316 -8.61 42.18 1.73
CA ARG A 316 -8.02 43.12 2.70
C ARG A 316 -6.65 42.67 3.22
N TRP A 317 -6.28 41.41 2.96
CA TRP A 317 -5.07 40.78 3.47
C TRP A 317 -3.96 40.74 2.40
N THR A 318 -4.29 40.37 1.17
CA THR A 318 -3.34 40.35 0.04
C THR A 318 -3.53 41.56 -0.86
N HIS A 319 -2.42 42.26 -1.14
CA HIS A 319 -2.43 43.41 -2.06
C HIS A 319 -2.72 42.96 -3.50
N ASN A 320 -3.64 43.63 -4.18
CA ASN A 320 -4.10 43.30 -5.54
C ASN A 320 -4.68 41.89 -5.71
N GLY A 321 -5.11 41.25 -4.61
CA GLY A 321 -5.78 39.96 -4.63
C GLY A 321 -7.25 40.03 -4.29
N THR A 322 -7.89 38.88 -4.39
CA THR A 322 -9.27 38.65 -3.98
C THR A 322 -9.32 37.80 -2.72
N VAL A 323 -10.48 37.77 -2.05
CA VAL A 323 -10.68 36.88 -0.89
C VAL A 323 -10.46 35.41 -1.29
N TYR A 324 -10.67 35.04 -2.56
CA TYR A 324 -10.31 33.71 -3.06
C TYR A 324 -8.79 33.48 -3.07
N ASP A 325 -8.01 34.44 -3.57
CA ASP A 325 -6.54 34.35 -3.62
C ASP A 325 -5.90 34.27 -2.22
N ASP A 326 -6.58 34.78 -1.19
CA ASP A 326 -6.13 34.68 0.20
C ASP A 326 -5.96 33.23 0.65
N PHE A 327 -6.78 32.29 0.17
CA PHE A 327 -6.66 30.89 0.55
C PHE A 327 -5.42 30.22 -0.07
N ALA A 328 -5.10 30.56 -1.32
CA ALA A 328 -3.86 30.11 -1.96
C ALA A 328 -2.63 30.68 -1.24
N TYR A 329 -2.69 31.95 -0.83
CA TYR A 329 -1.61 32.55 -0.04
C TYR A 329 -1.50 31.95 1.37
N LEU A 330 -2.62 31.73 2.06
CA LEU A 330 -2.68 31.08 3.37
C LEU A 330 -2.04 29.69 3.32
N HIS A 331 -2.43 28.87 2.34
CA HIS A 331 -1.91 27.53 2.17
C HIS A 331 -0.41 27.53 1.84
N GLY A 332 0.02 28.40 0.92
CA GLY A 332 1.43 28.52 0.52
C GLY A 332 2.35 29.07 1.62
N SER A 333 1.83 29.93 2.51
CA SER A 333 2.64 30.60 3.55
C SER A 333 2.61 29.88 4.90
N ILE A 334 1.42 29.51 5.37
CA ILE A 334 1.20 28.88 6.68
C ILE A 334 0.94 27.38 6.53
N GLY A 335 0.07 26.99 5.59
CA GLY A 335 -0.31 25.59 5.37
C GLY A 335 0.89 24.67 5.11
N LYS A 336 1.96 25.15 4.47
CA LYS A 336 3.22 24.40 4.28
C LYS A 336 3.84 23.87 5.58
N TRP A 337 3.62 24.54 6.71
CA TRP A 337 4.13 24.10 8.00
C TRP A 337 3.23 23.06 8.67
N CYS A 338 1.99 22.95 8.22
CA CYS A 338 1.01 21.99 8.72
C CYS A 338 1.07 20.64 7.99
N HIS A 339 1.73 20.57 6.83
CA HIS A 339 2.01 19.32 6.12
C HIS A 339 3.12 18.53 6.82
N HIS A 340 3.12 17.21 6.62
CA HIS A 340 4.04 16.25 7.26
C HIS A 340 4.06 16.38 8.78
N SER A 341 2.92 16.70 9.35
CA SER A 341 2.77 17.03 10.77
C SER A 341 1.38 16.66 11.28
N ALA A 342 1.24 16.59 12.59
CA ALA A 342 0.00 16.29 13.27
C ALA A 342 -1.10 17.30 12.92
N SER A 343 -0.75 18.58 12.71
CA SER A 343 -1.73 19.63 12.39
C SER A 343 -2.38 19.51 11.01
N PHE A 344 -1.92 18.62 10.13
CA PHE A 344 -2.44 18.48 8.76
C PHE A 344 -3.98 18.39 8.73
N LEU A 345 -4.58 17.38 9.35
CA LEU A 345 -6.03 17.20 9.36
C LEU A 345 -6.80 18.36 10.04
N PRO A 346 -6.52 18.74 11.30
CA PRO A 346 -7.29 19.79 11.98
C PRO A 346 -7.13 21.18 11.34
N TRP A 347 -5.95 21.50 10.78
CA TRP A 347 -5.72 22.77 10.09
C TRP A 347 -6.55 22.86 8.80
N HIS A 348 -6.60 21.79 8.00
CA HIS A 348 -7.41 21.76 6.79
C HIS A 348 -8.91 21.76 7.08
N ARG A 349 -9.37 21.01 8.09
CA ARG A 349 -10.77 21.08 8.57
C ARG A 349 -11.18 22.51 8.91
N TRP A 350 -10.34 23.20 9.68
CA TRP A 350 -10.63 24.58 10.05
C TRP A 350 -10.55 25.55 8.86
N THR A 351 -9.67 25.28 7.90
CA THR A 351 -9.59 26.04 6.65
C THR A 351 -10.87 25.90 5.82
N LEU A 352 -11.48 24.72 5.75
CA LEU A 352 -12.79 24.52 5.11
C LEU A 352 -13.89 25.31 5.83
N HIS A 353 -13.86 25.35 7.16
CA HIS A 353 -14.79 26.17 7.95
C HIS A 353 -14.65 27.68 7.65
N ILE A 354 -13.41 28.18 7.57
CA ILE A 354 -13.13 29.59 7.20
C ILE A 354 -13.61 29.87 5.76
N TRP A 355 -13.38 28.93 4.85
CA TRP A 355 -13.80 29.07 3.46
C TRP A 355 -15.33 29.11 3.33
N GLU A 356 -16.05 28.21 4.01
CA GLU A 356 -17.51 28.23 4.06
C GLU A 356 -18.02 29.56 4.63
N ALA A 357 -17.47 30.01 5.75
CA ALA A 357 -17.83 31.28 6.36
C ALA A 357 -17.62 32.46 5.39
N SER A 358 -16.51 32.48 4.65
CA SER A 358 -16.20 33.49 3.65
C SER A 358 -17.21 33.50 2.49
N LEU A 359 -17.62 32.32 2.01
CA LEU A 359 -18.67 32.18 1.00
C LEU A 359 -20.03 32.70 1.51
N ARG A 360 -20.34 32.44 2.79
CA ARG A 360 -21.59 32.91 3.43
C ARG A 360 -21.60 34.42 3.60
N GLU A 361 -20.51 34.97 4.12
CA GLU A 361 -20.35 36.40 4.42
C GLU A 361 -20.34 37.25 3.15
N HIS A 362 -19.50 36.92 2.18
CA HIS A 362 -19.29 37.76 1.01
C HIS A 362 -20.24 37.48 -0.14
N CYS A 363 -20.72 36.24 -0.25
CA CYS A 363 -21.44 35.77 -1.43
C CYS A 363 -22.82 35.17 -1.11
N GLY A 364 -23.27 35.27 0.15
CA GLY A 364 -24.61 34.85 0.55
C GLY A 364 -24.86 33.35 0.45
N PHE A 365 -23.80 32.53 0.44
CA PHE A 365 -23.89 31.08 0.32
C PHE A 365 -24.84 30.50 1.39
N LYS A 366 -25.79 29.66 0.96
CA LYS A 366 -26.80 29.05 1.86
C LYS A 366 -26.61 27.55 2.04
N GLY A 367 -25.87 26.90 1.15
CA GLY A 367 -25.54 25.48 1.23
C GLY A 367 -24.43 25.20 2.24
N HIS A 368 -23.79 24.05 2.08
CA HIS A 368 -22.62 23.63 2.85
C HIS A 368 -21.51 23.18 1.91
N VAL A 369 -20.27 23.12 2.39
CA VAL A 369 -19.12 22.70 1.56
C VAL A 369 -19.28 21.24 1.12
N PRO A 370 -19.45 20.94 -0.18
CA PRO A 370 -19.54 19.56 -0.65
C PRO A 370 -18.16 18.92 -0.59
N TYR A 371 -18.15 17.60 -0.50
CA TYR A 371 -16.94 16.80 -0.65
C TYR A 371 -16.97 16.05 -1.99
N TRP A 372 -15.79 15.80 -2.56
CA TRP A 372 -15.65 14.99 -3.76
C TRP A 372 -15.29 13.56 -3.39
N ASP A 373 -16.25 12.64 -3.55
CA ASP A 373 -16.08 11.22 -3.20
C ASP A 373 -15.30 10.43 -4.26
N TRP A 374 -13.98 10.64 -4.35
CA TRP A 374 -13.12 9.91 -5.31
C TRP A 374 -13.18 8.39 -5.14
N THR A 375 -13.64 7.89 -4.00
CA THR A 375 -13.75 6.44 -3.76
C THR A 375 -14.81 5.78 -4.63
N ARG A 376 -15.66 6.57 -5.30
CA ARG A 376 -16.61 6.10 -6.32
C ARG A 376 -16.06 6.20 -7.73
N ASP A 377 -15.21 7.19 -7.95
CA ASP A 377 -14.61 7.49 -9.25
C ASP A 377 -13.25 6.81 -9.42
N TRP A 378 -12.81 6.01 -8.44
CA TRP A 378 -11.47 5.41 -8.40
C TRP A 378 -11.10 4.57 -9.63
N MET A 379 -12.07 4.06 -10.39
CA MET A 379 -11.79 3.31 -11.62
C MET A 379 -11.46 4.20 -12.81
N ASP A 380 -11.94 5.45 -12.82
CA ASP A 380 -11.68 6.45 -13.85
C ASP A 380 -12.00 7.85 -13.31
N ILE A 381 -11.04 8.44 -12.61
CA ILE A 381 -11.25 9.70 -11.91
C ILE A 381 -11.35 10.89 -12.87
N ALA A 382 -10.76 10.79 -14.06
CA ALA A 382 -10.89 11.79 -15.12
C ALA A 382 -12.31 11.83 -15.71
N ALA A 383 -13.04 10.72 -15.61
CA ALA A 383 -14.46 10.64 -16.01
C ALA A 383 -15.44 11.06 -14.90
N SER A 384 -14.95 11.51 -13.74
CA SER A 384 -15.81 11.99 -12.65
C SER A 384 -16.71 13.14 -13.13
N SER A 385 -17.97 13.13 -12.68
CA SER A 385 -18.93 14.21 -12.96
C SER A 385 -18.49 15.55 -12.36
N ILE A 386 -17.51 15.57 -11.46
CA ILE A 386 -16.94 16.80 -10.94
C ILE A 386 -16.29 17.66 -12.03
N TRP A 387 -15.88 17.06 -13.14
CA TRP A 387 -15.24 17.72 -14.27
C TRP A 387 -16.23 18.23 -15.32
N ASP A 388 -17.52 17.95 -15.15
CA ASP A 388 -18.55 18.39 -16.10
C ASP A 388 -18.55 19.92 -16.25
N ALA A 389 -18.65 20.40 -17.48
CA ALA A 389 -18.57 21.83 -17.79
C ALA A 389 -19.79 22.63 -17.30
N GLU A 390 -20.96 22.02 -17.13
CA GLU A 390 -22.17 22.77 -16.75
C GLU A 390 -22.52 22.61 -15.26
N SER A 391 -22.39 21.38 -14.78
CA SER A 391 -22.80 20.97 -13.44
C SER A 391 -21.62 20.79 -12.47
N GLY A 392 -20.40 20.63 -13.00
CA GLY A 392 -19.16 20.45 -12.25
C GLY A 392 -18.30 21.72 -12.16
N PHE A 393 -16.99 21.52 -12.15
CA PHE A 393 -15.93 22.52 -11.92
C PHE A 393 -15.05 22.74 -13.16
N GLY A 394 -15.53 22.35 -14.35
CA GLY A 394 -14.75 22.36 -15.60
C GLY A 394 -13.70 21.25 -15.65
N GLY A 395 -13.23 20.92 -16.85
CA GLY A 395 -12.38 19.77 -17.11
C GLY A 395 -10.89 20.07 -17.03
N ASN A 396 -10.14 19.45 -17.94
CA ASN A 396 -8.68 19.58 -18.05
C ASN A 396 -8.27 20.88 -18.77
N GLY A 397 -6.98 21.21 -18.74
CA GLY A 397 -6.41 22.23 -19.62
C GLY A 397 -6.36 21.77 -21.08
N ASP A 398 -6.33 22.73 -22.01
CA ASP A 398 -6.15 22.45 -23.45
C ASP A 398 -4.81 21.72 -23.69
N PRO A 399 -4.79 20.45 -24.14
CA PRO A 399 -3.56 19.70 -24.36
C PRO A 399 -2.68 20.27 -25.48
N THR A 400 -3.22 21.14 -26.34
CA THR A 400 -2.48 21.84 -27.40
C THR A 400 -2.04 23.25 -27.00
N GLY A 401 -2.50 23.71 -25.83
CA GLY A 401 -2.25 25.04 -25.32
C GLY A 401 -0.83 25.23 -24.80
N GLN A 402 -0.45 26.49 -24.60
CA GLN A 402 0.82 26.82 -23.96
C GLN A 402 0.79 26.44 -22.47
N VAL A 403 1.83 25.73 -22.03
CA VAL A 403 2.03 25.43 -20.61
C VAL A 403 2.15 26.74 -19.81
N THR A 404 1.31 26.90 -18.79
CA THR A 404 1.25 28.11 -17.96
C THR A 404 2.02 27.93 -16.66
N VAL A 405 1.55 27.04 -15.78
CA VAL A 405 2.18 26.68 -14.50
C VAL A 405 2.04 25.20 -14.23
N GLY A 406 2.93 24.61 -13.43
CA GLY A 406 2.82 23.24 -12.93
C GLY A 406 2.72 22.14 -13.99
N ASN A 407 3.27 22.38 -15.19
CA ASN A 407 3.12 21.53 -16.39
C ASN A 407 1.67 21.37 -16.88
N GLY A 408 0.75 22.24 -16.45
CA GLY A 408 -0.62 22.32 -16.96
C GLY A 408 -0.80 23.44 -17.97
N THR A 409 -1.95 23.44 -18.62
CA THR A 409 -2.42 24.43 -19.58
C THR A 409 -3.74 25.04 -19.12
N CYS A 410 -4.19 26.11 -19.77
CA CYS A 410 -5.42 26.80 -19.36
C CYS A 410 -6.64 25.88 -19.46
N VAL A 411 -7.44 25.86 -18.40
CA VAL A 411 -8.81 25.32 -18.44
C VAL A 411 -9.67 26.22 -19.33
N GLU A 412 -10.33 25.64 -20.33
CA GLU A 412 -11.10 26.39 -21.34
C GLU A 412 -12.61 26.23 -21.19
N ASP A 413 -13.07 25.27 -20.39
CA ASP A 413 -14.48 24.97 -20.20
C ASP A 413 -14.97 25.14 -18.74
N GLY A 414 -16.28 25.13 -18.62
CA GLY A 414 -16.99 25.21 -17.35
C GLY A 414 -16.85 26.50 -16.55
N PRO A 415 -17.29 26.50 -15.27
CA PRO A 415 -17.53 27.74 -14.54
C PRO A 415 -16.27 28.57 -14.28
N PHE A 416 -15.10 27.93 -14.31
CA PHE A 416 -13.80 28.49 -13.91
C PHE A 416 -12.81 28.71 -15.06
N ALA A 417 -13.20 28.54 -16.33
CA ALA A 417 -12.34 28.84 -17.49
C ALA A 417 -11.75 30.27 -17.46
N ASN A 418 -12.50 31.22 -16.88
CA ASN A 418 -12.10 32.61 -16.73
C ASN A 418 -11.50 32.97 -15.37
N LEU A 419 -11.27 31.99 -14.49
CA LEU A 419 -10.57 32.23 -13.23
C LEU A 419 -9.12 32.63 -13.51
N ARG A 420 -8.63 33.63 -12.77
CA ARG A 420 -7.29 34.18 -12.96
C ARG A 420 -6.53 34.24 -11.63
N PRO A 421 -5.93 33.13 -11.16
CA PRO A 421 -5.08 33.15 -9.99
C PRO A 421 -3.88 34.09 -10.18
N ILE A 422 -3.47 34.76 -9.10
CA ILE A 422 -2.41 35.79 -9.15
C ILE A 422 -1.05 35.31 -8.63
N ARG A 423 -0.94 34.03 -8.26
CA ARG A 423 0.26 33.49 -7.63
C ARG A 423 0.41 32.02 -7.94
N TYR A 424 1.64 31.56 -8.12
CA TYR A 424 1.98 30.15 -8.16
C TYR A 424 3.20 29.92 -7.26
N ASN A 425 3.06 29.03 -6.27
CA ASN A 425 4.04 28.87 -5.20
C ASN A 425 4.30 30.23 -4.48
N ASN A 426 5.55 30.60 -4.23
CA ASN A 426 5.88 31.87 -3.56
C ASN A 426 6.00 33.08 -4.52
N THR A 427 5.62 32.93 -5.79
CA THR A 427 5.83 33.96 -6.83
C THR A 427 4.51 34.59 -7.27
N TYR A 428 4.45 35.93 -7.30
CA TYR A 428 3.32 36.65 -7.90
C TYR A 428 3.35 36.49 -9.42
N VAL A 429 2.36 35.80 -9.96
CA VAL A 429 2.20 35.54 -11.39
C VAL A 429 0.73 35.39 -11.69
N ALA A 430 0.17 36.33 -12.45
CA ALA A 430 -1.19 36.23 -12.95
C ALA A 430 -1.24 35.24 -14.12
N HIS A 431 -2.14 34.28 -14.06
CA HIS A 431 -2.31 33.25 -15.08
C HIS A 431 -3.77 32.77 -15.12
N CYS A 432 -4.14 31.98 -16.12
CA CYS A 432 -5.40 31.23 -16.12
C CYS A 432 -5.34 30.09 -15.10
N LEU A 433 -6.49 29.62 -14.60
CA LEU A 433 -6.53 28.34 -13.90
C LEU A 433 -5.90 27.26 -14.78
N SER A 434 -4.86 26.61 -14.27
CA SER A 434 -4.09 25.63 -15.00
C SER A 434 -4.36 24.22 -14.50
N ARG A 435 -4.66 23.30 -15.42
CA ARG A 435 -4.76 21.85 -15.15
C ARG A 435 -4.03 21.07 -16.22
N GLY A 436 -3.55 19.90 -15.86
CA GLY A 436 -2.83 19.00 -16.75
C GLY A 436 -2.98 17.58 -16.25
N PHE A 437 -4.15 17.00 -16.52
CA PHE A 437 -4.46 15.65 -16.08
C PHE A 437 -3.38 14.69 -16.60
N ALA A 438 -2.87 13.85 -15.70
CA ALA A 438 -1.98 12.78 -16.13
C ALA A 438 -2.72 11.89 -17.15
N ASP A 439 -1.97 11.19 -18.01
CA ASP A 439 -2.61 10.25 -18.93
C ASP A 439 -3.42 9.19 -18.17
N LYS A 440 -4.43 8.61 -18.81
CA LYS A 440 -5.33 7.65 -18.16
C LYS A 440 -4.58 6.49 -17.47
N PRO A 441 -3.58 5.84 -18.10
CA PRO A 441 -2.78 4.82 -17.43
C PRO A 441 -2.09 5.31 -16.16
N THR A 442 -1.58 6.55 -16.17
CA THR A 442 -0.94 7.19 -15.02
C THR A 442 -1.96 7.54 -13.96
N LEU A 443 -3.15 8.07 -14.30
CA LEU A 443 -4.23 8.33 -13.34
C LEU A 443 -4.74 7.03 -12.70
N ASP A 444 -4.95 5.97 -13.47
CA ASP A 444 -5.37 4.66 -12.98
C ASP A 444 -4.33 4.09 -11.99
N ARG A 445 -3.05 4.26 -12.31
CA ARG A 445 -1.93 3.84 -11.44
C ARG A 445 -1.80 4.72 -10.19
N LEU A 446 -1.88 6.04 -10.33
CA LEU A 446 -1.67 7.00 -9.25
C LEU A 446 -2.85 7.04 -8.28
N LEU A 447 -4.08 7.04 -8.80
CA LEU A 447 -5.28 7.31 -8.02
C LEU A 447 -6.14 6.06 -7.82
N GLY A 448 -6.32 5.22 -8.83
CA GLY A 448 -7.23 4.09 -8.72
C GLY A 448 -6.82 3.04 -7.70
N LYS A 449 -5.53 2.75 -7.58
CA LYS A 449 -5.02 1.87 -6.52
C LYS A 449 -5.14 2.46 -5.11
N ARG A 450 -5.13 3.80 -5.00
CA ARG A 450 -5.09 4.50 -3.72
C ARG A 450 -6.49 4.80 -3.17
N PHE A 451 -7.46 5.06 -4.05
CA PHE A 451 -8.83 5.42 -3.68
C PHE A 451 -9.81 4.24 -3.69
N ASN A 452 -9.40 3.04 -4.10
CA ASN A 452 -10.30 1.89 -4.09
C ASN A 452 -10.75 1.49 -2.67
N PRO A 453 -11.90 0.79 -2.55
CA PRO A 453 -12.45 0.40 -1.24
C PRO A 453 -11.51 -0.42 -0.35
N ARG A 454 -10.61 -1.23 -0.93
CA ARG A 454 -9.64 -2.03 -0.16
C ARG A 454 -8.61 -1.13 0.51
N SER A 455 -8.09 -0.14 -0.22
CA SER A 455 -7.15 0.86 0.28
C SER A 455 -7.79 1.69 1.39
N ILE A 456 -8.97 2.24 1.15
CA ILE A 456 -9.73 2.98 2.19
C ILE A 456 -9.97 2.09 3.41
N GLY A 457 -10.40 0.84 3.21
CA GLY A 457 -10.61 -0.10 4.30
C GLY A 457 -9.35 -0.42 5.11
N HIS A 458 -8.14 -0.30 4.53
CA HIS A 458 -6.88 -0.44 5.26
C HIS A 458 -6.62 0.78 6.15
N ILE A 459 -6.74 1.99 5.59
CA ILE A 459 -6.55 3.25 6.29
C ILE A 459 -7.52 3.38 7.46
N MET A 460 -8.79 3.01 7.25
CA MET A 460 -9.83 3.03 8.29
C MET A 460 -9.56 2.09 9.48
N ARG A 461 -8.62 1.13 9.34
CA ARG A 461 -8.21 0.19 10.39
C ARG A 461 -6.92 0.60 11.09
N VAL A 462 -6.29 1.70 10.70
CA VAL A 462 -5.13 2.24 11.41
C VAL A 462 -5.59 2.76 12.78
N ASP A 463 -4.90 2.36 13.85
CA ASP A 463 -5.34 2.65 15.22
C ASP A 463 -4.79 3.97 15.77
N ASP A 464 -3.53 4.29 15.47
CA ASP A 464 -2.85 5.48 15.95
C ASP A 464 -3.08 6.69 15.03
N TYR A 465 -3.24 7.89 15.61
CA TYR A 465 -3.50 9.11 14.85
C TYR A 465 -2.33 9.51 13.94
N LYS A 466 -1.08 9.37 14.39
CA LYS A 466 0.10 9.78 13.61
C LYS A 466 0.17 8.95 12.32
N ASP A 467 -0.02 7.64 12.44
CA ASP A 467 -0.03 6.72 11.31
C ASP A 467 -1.26 6.94 10.42
N PHE A 468 -2.44 7.16 11.00
CA PHE A 468 -3.65 7.47 10.22
C PHE A 468 -3.50 8.76 9.42
N ASN A 469 -3.03 9.83 10.08
CA ASN A 469 -2.76 11.13 9.46
C ASN A 469 -1.72 10.99 8.34
N TRP A 470 -0.67 10.18 8.56
CA TRP A 470 0.33 9.89 7.54
C TRP A 470 -0.27 9.17 6.32
N GLU A 471 -1.12 8.17 6.51
CA GLU A 471 -1.81 7.49 5.41
C GLU A 471 -2.74 8.45 4.64
N VAL A 472 -3.52 9.28 5.36
CA VAL A 472 -4.40 10.24 4.69
C VAL A 472 -3.59 11.28 3.91
N GLU A 473 -2.52 11.82 4.47
CA GLU A 473 -1.69 12.82 3.80
C GLU A 473 -0.86 12.23 2.66
N PHE A 474 -0.06 11.19 2.94
CA PHE A 474 0.90 10.67 1.99
C PHE A 474 0.25 9.78 0.93
N HIS A 475 -0.72 8.94 1.32
CA HIS A 475 -1.32 7.99 0.41
C HIS A 475 -2.55 8.55 -0.30
N LEU A 476 -3.39 9.36 0.33
CA LEU A 476 -4.59 9.89 -0.33
C LEU A 476 -4.37 11.28 -0.91
N HIS A 477 -3.97 12.24 -0.08
CA HIS A 477 -3.82 13.65 -0.46
C HIS A 477 -2.73 13.85 -1.52
N ASN A 478 -1.51 13.38 -1.25
CA ASN A 478 -0.36 13.65 -2.12
C ASN A 478 -0.52 13.08 -3.54
N ALA A 479 -1.36 12.06 -3.71
CA ALA A 479 -1.60 11.45 -5.00
C ALA A 479 -2.35 12.39 -5.96
N MET A 480 -3.16 13.31 -5.44
CA MET A 480 -3.99 14.22 -6.24
C MET A 480 -3.17 15.31 -6.95
N HIS A 481 -2.08 15.78 -6.32
CA HIS A 481 -1.20 16.82 -6.88
C HIS A 481 -0.66 16.50 -8.28
N PRO A 482 0.02 15.35 -8.52
CA PRO A 482 0.49 14.99 -9.85
C PRO A 482 -0.64 14.55 -10.79
N ALA A 483 -1.81 14.19 -10.26
CA ALA A 483 -2.93 13.71 -11.06
C ALA A 483 -3.71 14.84 -11.74
N ILE A 484 -4.01 15.93 -11.01
CA ILE A 484 -4.65 17.12 -11.58
C ILE A 484 -3.63 18.00 -12.31
N GLY A 485 -2.40 18.09 -11.80
CA GLY A 485 -1.34 18.91 -12.37
C GLY A 485 -1.64 20.41 -12.27
N GLY A 486 -0.90 21.22 -13.04
CA GLY A 486 -1.14 22.66 -13.09
C GLY A 486 -1.03 23.36 -11.73
N ASP A 487 -2.02 24.20 -11.41
CA ASP A 487 -2.12 24.89 -10.13
C ASP A 487 -2.13 23.95 -8.92
N PHE A 488 -2.78 22.80 -9.07
CA PHE A 488 -2.94 21.82 -8.00
C PHE A 488 -1.61 21.21 -7.57
N ARG A 489 -0.54 21.31 -8.37
CA ARG A 489 0.75 20.68 -8.08
C ARG A 489 1.57 21.42 -7.02
N ALA A 490 1.30 22.70 -6.77
CA ALA A 490 2.11 23.55 -5.90
C ALA A 490 1.52 23.69 -4.49
N MET A 491 2.30 24.27 -3.57
CA MET A 491 1.78 24.70 -2.26
C MET A 491 0.71 25.80 -2.36
N THR A 492 0.42 26.33 -3.55
CA THR A 492 -0.74 27.21 -3.81
C THR A 492 -1.91 26.44 -4.42
N ALA A 493 -2.03 25.12 -4.19
CA ALA A 493 -3.07 24.26 -4.77
C ALA A 493 -4.51 24.79 -4.59
N ALA A 494 -4.76 25.57 -3.55
CA ALA A 494 -6.04 26.26 -3.34
C ALA A 494 -6.40 27.32 -4.42
N ASN A 495 -5.51 27.59 -5.37
CA ASN A 495 -5.85 28.28 -6.62
C ASN A 495 -6.92 27.52 -7.43
N ASP A 496 -6.91 26.19 -7.38
CA ASP A 496 -7.92 25.34 -8.00
C ASP A 496 -9.09 25.10 -7.03
N PRO A 497 -10.34 25.45 -7.40
CA PRO A 497 -11.50 25.24 -6.52
C PRO A 497 -11.71 23.79 -6.06
N ILE A 498 -11.20 22.81 -6.80
CA ILE A 498 -11.27 21.39 -6.41
C ILE A 498 -10.52 21.11 -5.12
N PHE A 499 -9.55 21.96 -4.74
CA PHE A 499 -8.80 21.82 -3.50
C PHE A 499 -9.72 21.68 -2.29
N PHE A 500 -10.75 22.52 -2.19
CA PHE A 500 -11.66 22.52 -1.04
C PHE A 500 -12.52 21.26 -1.01
N LEU A 501 -12.99 20.78 -2.17
CA LEU A 501 -13.78 19.56 -2.25
C LEU A 501 -12.94 18.31 -1.99
N HIS A 502 -11.66 18.35 -2.39
CA HIS A 502 -10.71 17.32 -2.08
C HIS A 502 -10.46 17.25 -0.56
N HIS A 503 -10.09 18.38 0.06
CA HIS A 503 -9.87 18.40 1.50
C HIS A 503 -11.14 18.10 2.31
N ALA A 504 -12.34 18.42 1.80
CA ALA A 504 -13.60 18.04 2.44
C ALA A 504 -13.83 16.52 2.45
N GLN A 505 -13.32 15.77 1.46
CA GLN A 505 -13.38 14.31 1.48
C GLN A 505 -12.29 13.69 2.35
N LEU A 506 -11.10 14.30 2.45
CA LEU A 506 -10.12 13.88 3.46
C LEU A 506 -10.69 14.08 4.88
N ASP A 507 -11.38 15.19 5.10
CA ASP A 507 -12.05 15.48 6.35
C ASP A 507 -13.20 14.51 6.65
N HIS A 508 -13.95 14.10 5.62
CA HIS A 508 -14.95 13.05 5.71
C HIS A 508 -14.34 11.71 6.17
N ILE A 509 -13.22 11.31 5.58
CA ILE A 509 -12.51 10.07 5.96
C ILE A 509 -12.02 10.15 7.41
N TRP A 510 -11.48 11.30 7.83
CA TRP A 510 -11.07 11.51 9.21
C TRP A 510 -12.27 11.48 10.17
N TRP A 511 -13.36 12.16 9.84
CA TRP A 511 -14.59 12.12 10.61
C TRP A 511 -15.09 10.67 10.78
N GLN A 512 -15.15 9.89 9.69
CA GLN A 512 -15.54 8.47 9.76
C GLN A 512 -14.62 7.67 10.70
N TRP A 513 -13.32 7.93 10.67
CA TRP A 513 -12.34 7.26 11.53
C TRP A 513 -12.58 7.61 13.00
N GLN A 514 -12.85 8.88 13.31
CA GLN A 514 -13.23 9.32 14.64
C GLN A 514 -14.53 8.65 15.12
N GLN A 515 -15.54 8.53 14.23
CA GLN A 515 -16.84 7.93 14.57
C GLN A 515 -16.79 6.43 14.89
N GLN A 516 -15.75 5.70 14.48
CA GLN A 516 -15.61 4.29 14.85
C GLN A 516 -15.34 4.09 16.34
N GLN A 517 -14.62 5.02 16.98
CA GLN A 517 -14.30 4.99 18.41
C GLN A 517 -14.24 6.43 18.98
N PRO A 518 -15.37 7.14 19.11
CA PRO A 518 -15.38 8.56 19.44
C PRO A 518 -14.70 8.89 20.77
N GLU A 519 -14.85 8.03 21.77
CA GLU A 519 -14.30 8.23 23.12
C GLU A 519 -12.77 8.38 23.13
N SER A 520 -12.06 7.68 22.25
CA SER A 520 -10.60 7.75 22.13
C SER A 520 -10.16 8.65 20.98
N ARG A 521 -10.83 8.58 19.83
CA ARG A 521 -10.37 9.21 18.59
C ARG A 521 -10.74 10.68 18.44
N LEU A 522 -11.73 11.20 19.18
CA LEU A 522 -11.98 12.65 19.25
C LEU A 522 -10.87 13.38 20.02
N GLY A 523 -10.16 12.70 20.91
CA GLY A 523 -9.00 13.24 21.62
C GLY A 523 -7.65 12.88 21.00
N ALA A 524 -7.63 12.08 19.93
CA ALA A 524 -6.40 11.54 19.37
C ALA A 524 -5.67 12.60 18.54
N TYR A 525 -4.49 13.01 19.02
CA TYR A 525 -3.62 13.98 18.35
C TYR A 525 -2.18 13.70 18.81
N SER A 526 -1.35 13.20 17.90
CA SER A 526 0.01 12.72 18.21
C SER A 526 0.99 13.01 17.07
N GLY A 527 2.28 13.02 17.38
CA GLY A 527 3.36 13.36 16.45
C GLY A 527 3.84 14.80 16.62
N ARG A 528 4.45 15.35 15.58
CA ARG A 528 4.98 16.72 15.60
C ARG A 528 3.86 17.71 15.26
N HIS A 529 3.59 18.73 16.09
CA HIS A 529 2.49 19.69 15.85
C HIS A 529 2.55 20.35 14.47
N MET A 530 3.67 21.00 14.15
CA MET A 530 4.01 21.55 12.82
C MET A 530 5.34 20.95 12.35
N VAL A 531 5.60 20.92 11.04
CA VAL A 531 6.81 20.29 10.48
C VAL A 531 8.12 20.83 11.09
N ASN A 532 8.14 22.08 11.58
CA ASN A 532 9.31 22.70 12.20
C ASN A 532 9.34 22.61 13.74
N SER A 533 8.34 22.00 14.39
CA SER A 533 8.38 21.79 15.85
C SER A 533 9.52 20.85 16.23
N THR A 534 10.16 21.14 17.37
CA THR A 534 11.36 20.42 17.83
C THR A 534 11.06 19.14 18.60
N ASP A 535 9.85 18.99 19.11
CA ASP A 535 9.38 17.80 19.83
C ASP A 535 8.28 17.06 19.05
N GLU A 536 8.07 15.79 19.40
CA GLU A 536 7.01 14.93 18.83
C GLU A 536 5.79 14.81 19.77
N ASN A 537 5.62 15.76 20.68
CA ASN A 537 4.57 15.72 21.71
C ASN A 537 3.48 16.74 21.40
N ALA A 538 2.82 16.57 20.26
CA ALA A 538 1.66 17.37 19.90
C ALA A 538 0.57 17.30 21.00
N SER A 539 -0.07 18.44 21.24
CA SER A 539 -1.08 18.66 22.26
C SER A 539 -2.32 19.29 21.66
N LEU A 540 -3.49 18.93 22.20
CA LEU A 540 -4.75 19.58 21.85
C LEU A 540 -4.77 21.09 22.18
N GLN A 541 -3.87 21.56 23.03
CA GLN A 541 -3.70 23.00 23.34
C GLN A 541 -2.82 23.74 22.33
N ASP A 542 -2.13 23.04 21.43
CA ASP A 542 -1.33 23.67 20.40
C ASP A 542 -2.19 24.55 19.49
N VAL A 543 -1.57 25.56 18.89
CA VAL A 543 -2.29 26.64 18.19
C VAL A 543 -2.18 26.47 16.68
N LEU A 544 -3.33 26.29 16.02
CA LEU A 544 -3.46 26.37 14.58
C LEU A 544 -3.35 27.83 14.14
N MET A 545 -2.35 28.11 13.31
CA MET A 545 -2.01 29.46 12.85
C MET A 545 -2.70 29.78 11.51
N PHE A 546 -3.14 31.02 11.33
CA PHE A 546 -3.76 31.50 10.08
C PHE A 546 -3.16 32.82 9.55
N GLY A 547 -1.98 33.20 10.03
CA GLY A 547 -1.20 34.30 9.44
C GLY A 547 -1.86 35.68 9.50
N GLY A 548 -2.89 35.86 10.34
CA GLY A 548 -3.67 37.09 10.44
C GLY A 548 -4.84 37.20 9.47
N LEU A 549 -5.11 36.19 8.63
CA LEU A 549 -6.35 36.13 7.84
C LEU A 549 -7.58 36.03 8.77
N VAL A 550 -7.48 35.17 9.77
CA VAL A 550 -8.43 35.03 10.88
C VAL A 550 -7.69 34.81 12.19
N GLU A 551 -8.43 34.79 13.31
CA GLU A 551 -7.89 34.43 14.62
C GLU A 551 -7.34 33.00 14.63
N ASN A 552 -6.17 32.83 15.26
CA ASN A 552 -5.60 31.51 15.53
C ASN A 552 -6.45 30.78 16.57
N VAL A 553 -6.58 29.46 16.44
CA VAL A 553 -7.39 28.64 17.36
C VAL A 553 -6.60 27.45 17.88
N PRO A 554 -6.84 27.02 19.13
CA PRO A 554 -6.26 25.78 19.61
C PRO A 554 -6.84 24.54 18.90
N VAL A 555 -6.03 23.49 18.76
CA VAL A 555 -6.38 22.26 18.01
C VAL A 555 -7.68 21.64 18.48
N TRP A 556 -7.99 21.65 19.79
CA TRP A 556 -9.23 21.07 20.32
C TRP A 556 -10.52 21.65 19.71
N HIS A 557 -10.49 22.85 19.12
CA HIS A 557 -11.63 23.39 18.40
C HIS A 557 -11.94 22.65 17.09
N ALA A 558 -10.94 22.04 16.46
CA ALA A 558 -11.09 21.35 15.18
C ALA A 558 -11.34 19.84 15.34
N MET A 559 -11.26 19.29 16.55
CA MET A 559 -11.31 17.84 16.73
C MET A 559 -12.71 17.24 16.59
N ASP A 560 -13.76 18.00 16.93
CA ASP A 560 -15.14 17.52 16.95
C ASP A 560 -16.01 18.42 16.07
N THR A 561 -16.52 17.86 14.97
CA THR A 561 -17.32 18.60 13.97
C THR A 561 -18.69 19.01 14.50
N GLU A 562 -19.16 18.41 15.59
CA GLU A 562 -20.49 18.63 16.17
C GLU A 562 -20.45 19.55 17.41
N ASN A 563 -19.29 20.15 17.72
CA ASN A 563 -19.08 20.90 18.95
C ASN A 563 -18.31 22.21 18.74
N GLY A 564 -18.49 23.14 19.68
CA GLY A 564 -17.81 24.43 19.67
C GLY A 564 -18.29 25.34 18.54
N LYS A 565 -17.35 25.84 17.72
CA LYS A 565 -17.66 26.68 16.56
C LYS A 565 -17.95 25.86 15.29
N LEU A 566 -17.63 24.56 15.32
CA LEU A 566 -18.04 23.63 14.28
C LEU A 566 -19.44 23.10 14.60
N CYS A 567 -20.21 22.83 13.54
CA CYS A 567 -21.56 22.28 13.65
C CYS A 567 -21.97 21.64 12.32
N TYR A 568 -21.41 20.48 12.00
CA TYR A 568 -21.76 19.71 10.82
C TYR A 568 -21.44 18.21 10.99
N ARG A 569 -22.06 17.42 10.13
CA ARG A 569 -21.76 15.99 9.94
C ARG A 569 -21.71 15.69 8.45
N TYR A 570 -21.06 14.60 8.09
CA TYR A 570 -21.07 14.11 6.72
C TYR A 570 -22.34 13.34 6.40
#